data_AF-A0A9N9MXX1-F1
#
_entry.id   AF-A0A9N9MXX1-F1
#
_cell.length_a   1.000
_cell.length_b   1.000
_cell.length_c   1.000
_cell.angle_alpha   90.00
_cell.angle_beta   90.00
_cell.angle_gamma   90.00
#
_symmetry.space_group_name_H-M   'P 1'
#
loop_
_entity.id
_entity.type
_entity.pdbx_description
1 polymer ?
#
loop_
_entity_poly.entity_id
_entity_poly.type
_entity_poly.pdbx_seq_one_letter_code
_entity_poly.pdbx_strand_id
1 'polypeptide(L)'
;MMDQITKKRLLFTDHDDLSLLREVLGQNPIDNPAAWNIIQENMLSLTKKHFLVRTLKEHLELLVKLWLKEFKNLKNLSGIEVIQTEKEVLCQNVHELMCGKENQKHQKRNILVSKNKGVKARGRCASTSVDLSQEVGIPDIRPDSYGSVVEASQHLEKKEEIPNEQDYSFFCQSENVEGIENENTQENGPTPLPTMEPPVLKTHSITPKPSRVLAPIRSRKRKANTQRQGLAYLEAYDANQGATKKKEMELEEKRLVLEERKLAIEERKIALLEKQMSTADNHTRMLIELADKKLTAEIDQRQQLADVIQKQDDVIKYFLNKNCG
;
A
#
# COMPACT_ATOMS: atom_id res chain seq x y z
N MET A 1 5.73 21.53 44.08
CA MET A 1 6.34 20.32 43.51
C MET A 1 6.41 20.51 42.01
N MET A 2 7.61 20.72 41.47
CA MET A 2 7.84 20.88 40.04
C MET A 2 8.21 19.52 39.49
N ASP A 3 7.30 18.88 38.75
CA ASP A 3 7.57 17.63 38.07
C ASP A 3 8.69 17.86 37.04
N GLN A 4 9.85 17.27 37.31
CA GLN A 4 10.89 17.10 36.31
C GLN A 4 10.40 16.06 35.30
N ILE A 5 9.56 16.51 34.36
CA ILE A 5 9.20 15.74 33.18
C ILE A 5 10.51 15.50 32.43
N THR A 6 11.03 14.28 32.50
CA THR A 6 12.09 13.81 31.61
C THR A 6 11.61 14.10 30.19
N LYS A 7 12.19 15.11 29.52
CA LYS A 7 11.80 15.57 28.18
C LYS A 7 12.11 14.48 27.16
N LYS A 8 11.25 13.47 27.07
CA LYS A 8 11.23 12.53 25.95
C LYS A 8 10.98 13.35 24.69
N ARG A 9 11.75 13.09 23.63
CA ARG A 9 11.57 13.75 22.34
C ARG A 9 10.15 13.44 21.86
N LEU A 10 9.42 14.49 21.49
CA LEU A 10 8.07 14.35 20.98
C LEU A 10 8.16 13.75 19.57
N LEU A 11 7.57 12.58 19.40
CA LEU A 11 7.55 11.87 18.12
C LEU A 11 6.12 11.86 17.57
N PHE A 12 6.01 12.03 16.25
CA PHE A 12 4.77 11.84 15.52
C PHE A 12 4.43 10.35 15.45
N THR A 13 3.19 10.02 15.77
CA THR A 13 2.61 8.69 15.55
C THR A 13 1.67 8.73 14.36
N ASP A 14 1.26 7.56 13.85
CA ASP A 14 0.30 7.50 12.73
C ASP A 14 -1.04 8.19 13.05
N HIS A 15 -1.46 8.16 14.32
CA HIS A 15 -2.65 8.90 14.76
C HIS A 15 -2.47 10.42 14.67
N ASP A 16 -1.27 10.93 14.97
CA ASP A 16 -0.95 12.35 14.82
C ASP A 16 -0.94 12.75 13.34
N ASP A 17 -0.41 11.89 12.47
CA ASP A 17 -0.36 12.12 11.03
C ASP A 17 -1.76 12.24 10.43
N LEU A 18 -2.65 11.30 10.76
CA LEU A 18 -4.04 11.33 10.29
C LEU A 18 -4.79 12.56 10.80
N SER A 19 -4.63 12.89 12.09
CA SER A 19 -5.23 14.08 12.69
C SER A 19 -4.73 15.36 12.01
N LEU A 20 -3.43 15.47 11.75
CA LEU A 20 -2.83 16.60 11.08
C LEU A 20 -3.34 16.75 9.64
N LEU A 21 -3.38 15.67 8.87
CA LEU A 21 -3.83 15.71 7.48
C LEU A 21 -5.31 16.10 7.37
N ARG A 22 -6.17 15.55 8.24
CA ARG A 22 -7.60 15.90 8.29
C ARG A 22 -7.79 17.38 8.63
N GLU A 23 -7.08 17.88 9.63
CA GLU A 23 -7.21 19.28 10.08
C GLU A 23 -6.71 20.28 9.02
N VAL A 24 -5.61 19.94 8.32
CA VAL A 24 -5.10 20.73 7.20
C VAL A 24 -6.11 20.80 6.05
N LEU A 25 -6.81 19.70 5.74
CA LEU A 25 -7.87 19.71 4.72
C LEU A 25 -9.10 20.51 5.17
N GLY A 26 -9.48 20.41 6.44
CA GLY A 26 -10.65 21.09 6.99
C GLY A 26 -10.48 22.61 7.08
N GLN A 27 -9.31 23.07 7.53
CA GLN A 27 -9.03 24.50 7.75
C GLN A 27 -8.39 25.20 6.54
N ASN A 28 -7.83 24.43 5.61
CA ASN A 28 -7.13 24.91 4.41
C ASN A 28 -6.16 26.07 4.69
N PRO A 29 -5.01 25.78 5.32
CA PRO A 29 -4.07 26.81 5.72
C PRO A 29 -3.24 27.41 4.56
N ILE A 30 -3.49 26.95 3.33
CA ILE A 30 -2.83 27.43 2.10
C ILE A 30 -3.48 28.72 1.62
N ASP A 31 -4.81 28.80 1.75
CA ASP A 31 -5.57 30.01 1.42
C ASP A 31 -5.61 30.98 2.62
N ASN A 32 -5.62 30.46 3.85
CA ASN A 32 -5.57 31.27 5.07
C ASN A 32 -4.37 30.90 5.97
N PRO A 33 -3.25 31.66 5.93
CA PRO A 33 -2.09 31.39 6.76
C PRO A 33 -2.35 31.45 8.27
N ALA A 34 -3.37 32.19 8.73
CA ALA A 34 -3.74 32.26 10.15
C ALA A 34 -4.36 30.95 10.66
N ALA A 35 -4.88 30.11 9.76
CA ALA A 35 -5.46 28.81 10.11
C ALA A 35 -4.44 27.86 10.75
N TRP A 36 -3.14 28.06 10.55
CA TRP A 36 -2.10 27.27 11.22
C TRP A 36 -2.15 27.33 12.74
N ASN A 37 -2.59 28.45 13.33
CA ASN A 37 -2.74 28.57 14.77
C ASN A 37 -3.93 27.74 15.26
N ILE A 38 -5.03 27.74 14.50
CA ILE A 38 -6.22 26.93 14.78
C ILE A 38 -5.86 25.43 14.69
N ILE A 39 -5.15 25.03 13.62
CA ILE A 39 -4.65 23.66 13.45
C ILE A 39 -3.78 23.25 14.65
N GLN A 40 -2.92 24.13 15.14
CA GLN A 40 -2.07 23.85 16.30
C GLN A 40 -2.87 23.60 17.57
N GLU A 41 -3.87 24.44 17.86
CA GLU A 41 -4.76 24.29 19.02
C GLU A 41 -5.60 23.01 18.93
N ASN A 42 -6.10 22.68 17.75
CA ASN A 42 -6.86 21.46 17.50
C ASN A 42 -5.97 20.21 17.63
N MET A 43 -4.74 20.26 17.11
CA MET A 43 -3.76 19.18 17.28
C MET A 43 -3.42 18.95 18.76
N LEU A 44 -3.25 20.02 19.55
CA LEU A 44 -3.03 19.92 20.98
C LEU A 44 -4.21 19.24 21.69
N SER A 45 -5.43 19.60 21.30
CA SER A 45 -6.67 19.04 21.89
C SER A 45 -6.87 17.57 21.53
N LEU A 46 -6.63 17.19 20.27
CA LEU A 46 -6.82 15.82 19.75
C LEU A 46 -5.73 14.86 20.22
N THR A 47 -4.47 15.25 20.04
CA THR A 47 -3.32 14.35 20.28
C THR A 47 -2.77 14.45 21.69
N LYS A 48 -3.17 15.48 22.45
CA LYS A 48 -2.60 15.86 23.76
C LYS A 48 -1.10 16.17 23.70
N LYS A 49 -0.59 16.46 22.50
CA LYS A 49 0.82 16.80 22.25
C LYS A 49 0.94 18.24 21.76
N HIS A 50 1.89 18.97 22.33
CA HIS A 50 2.12 20.36 21.96
C HIS A 50 3.19 20.46 20.86
N PHE A 51 2.74 20.51 19.61
CA PHE A 51 3.61 20.77 18.46
C PHE A 51 3.68 22.27 18.15
N LEU A 52 4.82 22.75 17.65
CA LEU A 52 4.93 24.11 17.11
C LEU A 52 4.37 24.14 15.68
N VAL A 53 3.77 25.26 15.26
CA VAL A 53 3.31 25.47 13.87
C VAL A 53 4.40 25.13 12.86
N ARG A 54 5.64 25.55 13.13
CA ARG A 54 6.79 25.23 12.28
C ARG A 54 6.98 23.72 12.11
N THR A 55 6.93 22.98 13.21
CA THR A 55 7.10 21.52 13.21
C THR A 55 5.96 20.84 12.46
N LEU A 56 4.72 21.31 12.60
CA LEU A 56 3.57 20.79 11.86
C LEU A 56 3.73 21.01 10.34
N LYS A 57 4.21 22.18 9.92
CA LYS A 57 4.50 22.47 8.50
C LYS A 57 5.59 21.58 7.93
N GLU A 58 6.73 21.51 8.62
CA GLU A 58 7.88 20.70 8.22
C GLU A 58 7.49 19.21 8.12
N HIS A 59 6.68 18.73 9.06
CA HIS A 59 6.19 17.35 9.08
C HIS A 59 5.16 17.07 7.98
N LEU A 60 4.23 17.99 7.72
CA LEU A 60 3.28 17.89 6.61
C LEU A 60 4.02 17.78 5.27
N GLU A 61 5.02 18.63 5.04
CA GLU A 61 5.84 18.56 3.84
C GLU A 61 6.58 17.22 3.72
N LEU A 62 7.10 16.69 4.83
CA LEU A 62 7.77 15.40 4.86
C LEU A 62 6.79 14.27 4.49
N LEU A 63 5.59 14.26 5.06
CA LEU A 63 4.55 13.27 4.76
C LEU A 63 4.21 13.26 3.27
N VAL A 64 3.95 14.44 2.69
CA VAL A 64 3.63 14.56 1.26
C VAL A 64 4.82 14.13 0.38
N LYS A 65 6.06 14.48 0.75
CA LYS A 65 7.27 14.06 0.00
C LYS A 65 7.48 12.54 0.04
N LEU A 66 7.29 11.90 1.20
CA LEU A 66 7.40 10.45 1.34
C LEU A 66 6.32 9.75 0.52
N TRP A 67 5.07 10.21 0.63
CA TRP A 67 3.95 9.70 -0.17
C TRP A 67 4.22 9.81 -1.67
N LEU A 68 4.72 10.96 -2.17
CA LEU A 68 5.06 11.13 -3.58
C LEU A 68 6.15 10.15 -4.07
N LYS A 69 7.11 9.82 -3.21
CA LYS A 69 8.17 8.85 -3.51
C LYS A 69 7.59 7.44 -3.61
N GLU A 70 6.73 7.06 -2.67
CA GLU A 70 6.03 5.77 -2.67
C GLU A 70 5.07 5.66 -3.86
N PHE A 71 4.30 6.70 -4.15
CA PHE A 71 3.39 6.74 -5.31
C PHE A 71 4.13 6.55 -6.63
N LYS A 72 5.33 7.14 -6.80
CA LYS A 72 6.17 6.91 -8.00
C LYS A 72 6.64 5.46 -8.09
N ASN A 73 7.00 4.85 -6.96
CA ASN A 73 7.41 3.45 -6.93
C ASN A 73 6.24 2.53 -7.27
N LEU A 74 5.04 2.78 -6.71
CA LEU A 74 3.83 2.02 -6.98
C LEU A 74 3.33 2.16 -8.42
N LYS A 75 3.41 3.37 -9.00
CA LYS A 75 3.08 3.59 -10.42
C LYS A 75 3.95 2.77 -11.38
N ASN A 76 5.19 2.48 -10.98
CA ASN A 76 6.10 1.65 -11.76
C ASN A 76 5.85 0.14 -11.59
N LEU A 77 5.07 -0.27 -10.59
CA LEU A 77 4.69 -1.66 -10.29
C LEU A 77 3.31 -2.04 -10.88
N SER A 78 2.92 -1.42 -12.00
CA SER A 78 1.58 -1.50 -12.58
C SER A 78 1.08 -2.95 -12.78
N GLY A 79 0.21 -3.41 -11.91
CA GLY A 79 -0.40 -4.74 -11.98
C GLY A 79 -1.07 -5.21 -10.70
N ILE A 80 -0.73 -4.63 -9.55
CA ILE A 80 -1.30 -5.01 -8.25
C ILE A 80 -2.33 -3.94 -7.82
N GLU A 81 -3.54 -4.38 -7.51
CA GLU A 81 -4.57 -3.54 -6.87
C GLU A 81 -4.12 -3.22 -5.43
N VAL A 82 -3.41 -2.12 -5.26
CA VAL A 82 -3.03 -1.63 -3.93
C VAL A 82 -4.26 -1.04 -3.27
N ILE A 83 -4.69 -1.64 -2.15
CA ILE A 83 -5.73 -1.08 -1.29
C ILE A 83 -5.22 0.26 -0.76
N GLN A 84 -5.80 1.36 -1.23
CA GLN A 84 -5.42 2.70 -0.80
C GLN A 84 -5.74 2.86 0.69
N THR A 85 -4.72 3.16 1.49
CA THR A 85 -4.92 3.46 2.91
C THR A 85 -5.51 4.86 3.09
N GLU A 86 -6.24 5.10 4.20
CA GLU A 86 -6.82 6.43 4.48
C GLU A 86 -5.74 7.54 4.45
N LYS A 87 -4.56 7.24 5.00
CA LYS A 87 -3.40 8.14 5.02
C LYS A 87 -2.97 8.55 3.60
N GLU A 88 -2.98 7.62 2.64
CA GLU A 88 -2.65 7.91 1.25
C GLU A 88 -3.68 8.82 0.58
N VAL A 89 -4.97 8.56 0.80
CA VAL A 89 -6.06 9.40 0.27
C VAL A 89 -5.95 10.83 0.81
N LEU A 90 -5.69 10.97 2.11
CA LEU A 90 -5.50 12.26 2.76
C LEU A 90 -4.25 12.98 2.24
N CYS A 91 -3.12 12.28 2.11
CA CYS A 91 -1.89 12.83 1.52
C CYS A 91 -2.12 13.31 0.07
N GLN A 92 -2.85 12.55 -0.73
CA GLN A 92 -3.21 12.96 -2.09
C GLN A 92 -4.03 14.25 -2.09
N ASN A 93 -5.08 14.32 -1.27
CA ASN A 93 -5.94 15.50 -1.20
C ASN A 93 -5.18 16.73 -0.70
N VAL A 94 -4.30 16.57 0.29
CA VAL A 94 -3.44 17.66 0.78
C VAL A 94 -2.46 18.09 -0.31
N HIS A 95 -1.86 17.16 -1.03
CA HIS A 95 -0.97 17.48 -2.15
C HIS A 95 -1.72 18.22 -3.27
N GLU A 96 -2.94 17.80 -3.60
CA GLU A 96 -3.81 18.52 -4.54
C GLU A 96 -4.12 19.93 -4.08
N LEU A 97 -4.38 20.13 -2.78
CA LEU A 97 -4.56 21.45 -2.17
C LEU A 97 -3.29 22.31 -2.30
N MET A 98 -2.12 21.74 -2.02
CA MET A 98 -0.81 22.41 -2.14
C MET A 98 -0.45 22.77 -3.59
N CYS A 99 -0.80 21.93 -4.55
CA CYS A 99 -0.52 22.13 -5.98
C CYS A 99 -1.66 22.83 -6.74
N GLY A 100 -2.78 23.11 -6.09
CA GLY A 100 -4.06 23.52 -6.69
C GLY A 100 -4.07 24.84 -7.46
N LYS A 101 -2.96 25.57 -7.53
CA LYS A 101 -2.83 26.81 -8.33
C LYS A 101 -2.41 26.60 -9.78
N GLU A 102 -1.90 25.42 -10.17
CA GLU A 102 -1.45 25.17 -11.56
C GLU A 102 -2.24 24.07 -12.33
N ASN A 103 -2.96 23.17 -11.64
CA ASN A 103 -3.42 21.91 -12.27
C ASN A 103 -4.94 21.70 -12.44
N GLN A 104 -5.79 22.71 -12.21
CA GLN A 104 -7.25 22.58 -12.45
C GLN A 104 -7.65 22.25 -13.92
N LYS A 105 -6.70 22.27 -14.87
CA LYS A 105 -6.93 21.91 -16.28
C LYS A 105 -6.84 20.41 -16.59
N HIS A 106 -6.37 19.55 -15.67
CA HIS A 106 -6.10 18.14 -15.99
C HIS A 106 -7.15 17.14 -15.48
N GLN A 107 -7.92 17.45 -14.44
CA GLN A 107 -8.98 16.54 -13.97
C GLN A 107 -10.19 16.43 -14.94
N LYS A 108 -10.50 17.46 -15.73
CA LYS A 108 -11.57 17.36 -16.75
C LYS A 108 -11.21 16.47 -17.95
N ARG A 109 -9.93 16.13 -18.16
CA ARG A 109 -9.50 15.25 -19.26
C ARG A 109 -9.56 13.76 -18.91
N ASN A 110 -9.29 13.37 -17.65
CA ASN A 110 -9.24 11.95 -17.30
C ASN A 110 -10.62 11.29 -17.14
N ILE A 111 -11.64 12.03 -16.70
CA ILE A 111 -13.02 11.49 -16.61
C ILE A 111 -13.69 11.40 -18.00
N LEU A 112 -13.36 12.31 -18.93
CA LEU A 112 -13.92 12.30 -20.29
C LEU A 112 -13.23 11.28 -21.23
N VAL A 113 -11.93 11.02 -21.04
CA VAL A 113 -11.17 10.05 -21.85
C VAL A 113 -11.53 8.60 -21.49
N SER A 114 -11.89 8.31 -20.22
CA SER A 114 -12.37 6.99 -19.79
C SER A 114 -13.72 6.63 -20.44
N LYS A 115 -14.67 7.57 -20.51
CA LYS A 115 -15.97 7.36 -21.16
C LYS A 115 -15.88 7.21 -22.70
N ASN A 116 -14.93 7.89 -23.34
CA ASN A 116 -14.81 7.86 -24.81
C ASN A 116 -14.01 6.66 -25.36
N LYS A 117 -13.17 6.01 -24.56
CA LYS A 117 -12.42 4.80 -24.99
C LYS A 117 -13.31 3.55 -25.00
N GLY A 118 -14.27 3.44 -24.07
CA GLY A 118 -15.22 2.32 -24.03
C GLY A 118 -16.21 2.30 -25.20
N VAL A 119 -16.56 3.46 -25.76
CA VAL A 119 -17.47 3.57 -26.92
C VAL A 119 -16.75 3.25 -28.23
N LYS A 120 -15.48 3.68 -28.39
CA LYS A 120 -14.69 3.38 -29.60
C LYS A 120 -14.24 1.91 -29.70
N ALA A 121 -14.06 1.22 -28.57
CA ALA A 121 -13.75 -0.21 -28.56
C ALA A 121 -14.97 -1.06 -28.97
N ARG A 122 -16.19 -0.72 -28.52
CA ARG A 122 -17.42 -1.40 -28.96
C ARG A 122 -17.80 -1.11 -30.41
N GLY A 123 -17.55 0.12 -30.89
CA GLY A 123 -17.79 0.48 -32.30
C GLY A 123 -16.93 -0.32 -33.30
N ARG A 124 -15.66 -0.63 -32.96
CA ARG A 124 -14.77 -1.35 -33.88
C ARG A 124 -15.09 -2.83 -34.04
N CYS A 125 -15.63 -3.49 -33.01
CA CYS A 125 -16.03 -4.90 -33.12
C CYS A 125 -17.34 -5.09 -33.89
N ALA A 126 -18.21 -4.07 -33.95
CA ALA A 126 -19.44 -4.12 -34.74
C ALA A 126 -19.22 -3.81 -36.24
N SER A 127 -18.11 -3.15 -36.61
CA SER A 127 -17.82 -2.80 -38.01
C SER A 127 -17.02 -3.85 -38.77
N THR A 128 -16.46 -4.86 -38.10
CA THR A 128 -15.64 -5.91 -38.73
C THR A 128 -16.37 -7.25 -38.88
N SER A 129 -17.69 -7.32 -38.63
CA SER A 129 -18.48 -8.54 -38.82
C SER A 129 -19.39 -8.53 -40.06
N VAL A 130 -19.21 -7.59 -40.99
CA VAL A 130 -20.10 -7.44 -42.17
C VAL A 130 -19.41 -7.78 -43.49
N ASP A 131 -18.17 -8.25 -43.50
CA ASP A 131 -17.45 -8.46 -44.77
C ASP A 131 -16.72 -9.80 -44.87
N LEU A 132 -17.40 -10.88 -44.50
CA LEU A 132 -17.00 -12.23 -44.91
C LEU A 132 -18.18 -13.22 -44.86
N SER A 133 -19.09 -13.12 -45.83
CA SER A 133 -20.04 -14.20 -46.17
C SER A 133 -20.54 -14.00 -47.59
N GLN A 134 -19.72 -14.41 -48.56
CA GLN A 134 -20.17 -14.71 -49.91
C GLN A 134 -19.87 -16.19 -50.19
N GLU A 135 -20.93 -16.89 -50.60
CA GLU A 135 -21.00 -18.29 -51.07
C GLU A 135 -20.84 -19.42 -50.05
N VAL A 136 -21.96 -19.89 -49.47
CA VAL A 136 -22.54 -21.22 -49.75
C VAL A 136 -24.06 -21.13 -49.54
N GLY A 137 -24.84 -21.49 -50.56
CA GLY A 137 -26.31 -21.48 -50.51
C GLY A 137 -26.88 -22.63 -49.69
N ILE A 138 -27.80 -22.31 -48.76
CA ILE A 138 -28.74 -23.25 -48.12
C ILE A 138 -30.06 -22.48 -47.90
N PRO A 139 -31.24 -23.06 -48.20
CA PRO A 139 -32.48 -22.33 -48.34
C PRO A 139 -33.20 -21.97 -47.03
N ASP A 140 -33.74 -20.75 -47.08
CA ASP A 140 -34.98 -20.21 -46.50
C ASP A 140 -35.82 -21.10 -45.55
N ILE A 141 -35.86 -20.71 -44.28
CA ILE A 141 -36.93 -21.05 -43.34
C ILE A 141 -37.29 -19.78 -42.55
N ARG A 142 -38.40 -19.14 -42.93
CA ARG A 142 -39.18 -18.24 -42.06
C ARG A 142 -39.80 -19.05 -40.92
N PRO A 143 -39.98 -18.44 -39.74
CA PRO A 143 -41.35 -18.04 -39.41
C PRO A 143 -41.47 -16.69 -38.67
N ASP A 144 -42.42 -15.88 -39.14
CA ASP A 144 -43.53 -15.27 -38.38
C ASP A 144 -43.28 -14.92 -36.89
N SER A 145 -43.34 -13.64 -36.52
CA SER A 145 -44.58 -12.93 -36.14
C SER A 145 -44.67 -12.76 -34.62
N TYR A 146 -45.43 -11.75 -34.20
CA TYR A 146 -45.59 -11.20 -32.83
C TYR A 146 -44.42 -10.31 -32.37
N GLY A 147 -44.63 -9.09 -31.89
CA GLY A 147 -45.86 -8.42 -31.51
C GLY A 147 -45.46 -7.31 -30.53
N SER A 148 -45.73 -6.07 -30.90
CA SER A 148 -45.58 -4.87 -30.09
C SER A 148 -46.41 -4.93 -28.81
N VAL A 149 -45.84 -4.60 -27.64
CA VAL A 149 -46.58 -3.98 -26.53
C VAL A 149 -45.70 -2.95 -25.80
N VAL A 150 -46.32 -1.80 -25.55
CA VAL A 150 -45.86 -0.56 -24.91
C VAL A 150 -46.00 -0.68 -23.38
N GLU A 151 -45.59 0.36 -22.65
CA GLU A 151 -46.14 0.80 -21.34
C GLU A 151 -45.28 0.42 -20.11
N ALA A 152 -44.48 1.34 -19.55
CA ALA A 152 -44.76 2.50 -18.68
C ALA A 152 -44.76 2.16 -17.18
N SER A 153 -44.37 3.18 -16.38
CA SER A 153 -44.46 3.27 -14.91
C SER A 153 -43.37 2.53 -14.12
N GLN A 154 -42.83 3.02 -12.99
CA GLN A 154 -43.16 4.16 -12.15
C GLN A 154 -41.98 4.44 -11.18
N HIS A 155 -41.93 5.69 -10.73
CA HIS A 155 -41.33 6.19 -9.50
C HIS A 155 -41.29 5.19 -8.33
N LEU A 156 -40.15 5.12 -7.62
CA LEU A 156 -40.16 4.89 -6.18
C LEU A 156 -39.05 5.72 -5.52
N GLU A 157 -39.43 6.84 -4.93
CA GLU A 157 -38.66 7.49 -3.87
C GLU A 157 -38.71 6.61 -2.62
N LYS A 158 -37.56 6.31 -2.04
CA LYS A 158 -37.47 5.91 -0.62
C LYS A 158 -36.39 6.76 0.04
N LYS A 159 -36.87 7.76 0.79
CA LYS A 159 -36.21 8.29 1.97
C LYS A 159 -36.49 7.33 3.12
N GLU A 160 -35.47 7.11 3.95
CA GLU A 160 -35.49 6.67 5.35
C GLU A 160 -34.17 5.94 5.59
N GLU A 161 -33.52 5.97 6.74
CA GLU A 161 -33.46 6.87 7.89
C GLU A 161 -32.17 6.41 8.59
N ILE A 162 -31.47 7.32 9.26
CA ILE A 162 -30.26 7.02 10.03
C ILE A 162 -30.69 6.34 11.34
N PRO A 163 -30.02 5.25 11.76
CA PRO A 163 -29.82 5.00 13.18
C PRO A 163 -28.41 5.38 13.62
N ASN A 164 -28.44 6.22 14.63
CA ASN A 164 -27.36 6.76 15.40
C ASN A 164 -26.79 5.69 16.36
N GLU A 165 -25.46 5.68 16.45
CA GLU A 165 -24.65 5.49 17.66
C GLU A 165 -24.59 4.17 18.47
N GLN A 166 -23.32 3.84 18.73
CA GLN A 166 -22.73 3.46 20.02
C GLN A 166 -22.49 1.97 20.34
N ASP A 167 -21.26 1.78 20.82
CA ASP A 167 -20.70 0.67 21.59
C ASP A 167 -20.40 -0.65 20.90
N TYR A 168 -19.16 -0.79 20.41
CA TYR A 168 -18.36 -1.99 20.70
C TYR A 168 -16.88 -1.63 20.88
N SER A 169 -16.46 -1.61 22.14
CA SER A 169 -15.10 -1.43 22.61
C SER A 169 -14.20 -2.61 22.20
N PHE A 170 -13.15 -2.34 21.44
CA PHE A 170 -12.10 -3.28 21.08
C PHE A 170 -11.09 -3.41 22.23
N PHE A 171 -10.98 -4.60 22.82
CA PHE A 171 -10.11 -4.92 23.94
C PHE A 171 -8.75 -5.38 23.41
N CYS A 172 -7.73 -4.51 23.38
CA CYS A 172 -6.33 -4.91 23.13
C CYS A 172 -5.66 -5.23 24.47
N GLN A 173 -5.49 -6.52 24.79
CA GLN A 173 -4.52 -6.96 25.79
C GLN A 173 -3.15 -7.07 25.12
N SER A 174 -2.21 -6.25 25.56
CA SER A 174 -0.79 -6.37 25.25
C SER A 174 -0.17 -7.31 26.29
N GLU A 175 0.22 -8.51 25.89
CA GLU A 175 1.10 -9.34 26.71
C GLU A 175 2.57 -8.98 26.42
N ASN A 176 3.24 -8.55 27.49
CA ASN A 176 4.69 -8.52 27.63
C ASN A 176 5.20 -9.92 27.97
N VAL A 177 6.18 -10.44 27.23
CA VAL A 177 7.24 -11.35 27.72
C VAL A 177 8.45 -11.12 26.80
N GLU A 178 9.42 -10.31 27.20
CA GLU A 178 10.65 -10.67 27.94
C GLU A 178 11.59 -11.65 27.23
N GLY A 179 12.80 -11.15 26.94
CA GLY A 179 14.06 -11.88 27.06
C GLY A 179 14.52 -12.66 25.84
N ILE A 180 15.46 -12.10 25.05
CA ILE A 180 16.71 -12.81 24.72
C ILE A 180 17.89 -11.81 24.76
N GLU A 181 18.94 -12.32 25.39
CA GLU A 181 20.16 -11.74 25.91
C GLU A 181 21.14 -11.17 24.88
N ASN A 182 21.96 -10.26 25.40
CA ASN A 182 23.15 -9.70 24.79
C ASN A 182 24.20 -10.78 24.54
N GLU A 183 24.79 -10.80 23.33
CA GLU A 183 26.19 -11.18 23.19
C GLU A 183 27.02 -10.07 22.55
N ASN A 184 27.95 -9.66 23.40
CA ASN A 184 29.11 -8.81 23.25
C ASN A 184 30.07 -9.37 22.18
N THR A 185 30.51 -8.57 21.21
CA THR A 185 31.83 -8.78 20.59
C THR A 185 32.46 -7.42 20.26
N GLN A 186 33.62 -7.24 20.87
CA GLN A 186 34.51 -6.09 20.88
C GLN A 186 35.09 -5.73 19.51
N GLU A 187 35.31 -4.42 19.37
CA GLU A 187 36.53 -3.73 18.92
C GLU A 187 37.27 -4.26 17.69
N ASN A 188 37.37 -3.42 16.66
CA ASN A 188 38.66 -3.08 16.03
C ASN A 188 38.56 -1.79 15.21
N GLY A 189 39.21 -0.73 15.73
CA GLY A 189 40.14 0.13 15.00
C GLY A 189 39.62 1.07 13.87
N PRO A 190 39.83 2.40 13.99
CA PRO A 190 39.66 3.33 12.87
C PRO A 190 40.88 3.31 11.95
N THR A 191 40.65 2.95 10.68
CA THR A 191 41.67 3.02 9.61
C THR A 191 41.96 4.48 9.24
N PRO A 192 43.22 4.95 9.25
CA PRO A 192 43.57 6.33 8.96
C PRO A 192 43.64 6.64 7.46
N LEU A 193 43.38 7.90 7.13
CA LEU A 193 43.51 8.52 5.80
C LEU A 193 44.93 8.34 5.21
N PRO A 194 45.07 8.21 3.88
CA PRO A 194 46.36 8.33 3.22
C PRO A 194 46.75 9.81 3.05
N THR A 195 47.78 10.18 3.80
CA THR A 195 48.55 11.42 3.72
C THR A 195 49.21 11.57 2.35
N MET A 196 49.05 12.75 1.74
CA MET A 196 49.79 13.15 0.55
C MET A 196 51.23 13.53 0.90
N GLU A 197 52.21 12.92 0.24
CA GLU A 197 53.58 13.41 0.21
C GLU A 197 53.90 14.00 -1.19
N PRO A 198 54.48 15.22 -1.26
CA PRO A 198 54.97 15.78 -2.51
C PRO A 198 56.40 15.28 -2.84
N PRO A 199 56.73 14.99 -4.11
CA PRO A 199 58.06 14.55 -4.49
C PRO A 199 59.09 15.69 -4.45
N VAL A 200 60.18 15.41 -3.74
CA VAL A 200 61.38 16.24 -3.55
C VAL A 200 62.10 16.50 -4.88
N LEU A 201 62.28 17.77 -5.21
CA LEU A 201 63.15 18.26 -6.28
C LEU A 201 64.63 18.02 -5.92
N LYS A 202 65.29 17.11 -6.64
CA LYS A 202 66.76 17.01 -6.65
C LYS A 202 67.34 17.87 -7.77
N THR A 203 67.93 18.99 -7.39
CA THR A 203 68.77 19.83 -8.24
C THR A 203 70.16 19.20 -8.40
N HIS A 204 70.51 18.79 -9.61
CA HIS A 204 71.90 18.58 -10.02
C HIS A 204 72.25 19.57 -11.13
N SER A 205 73.04 20.58 -10.78
CA SER A 205 73.86 21.35 -11.71
C SER A 205 74.98 20.45 -12.27
N ILE A 206 75.36 20.61 -13.54
CA ILE A 206 76.76 20.61 -14.04
C ILE A 206 76.78 20.82 -15.57
N THR A 207 77.30 21.99 -15.96
CA THR A 207 78.09 22.40 -17.16
C THR A 207 77.59 22.19 -18.60
N PRO A 208 77.67 23.23 -19.46
CA PRO A 208 77.41 23.14 -20.89
C PRO A 208 78.68 22.77 -21.69
N LYS A 209 78.60 21.73 -22.52
CA LYS A 209 79.53 21.50 -23.65
C LYS A 209 78.81 21.78 -24.96
N PRO A 210 79.36 22.58 -25.88
CA PRO A 210 78.78 22.77 -27.20
C PRO A 210 79.22 21.61 -28.11
N SER A 211 78.29 20.72 -28.45
CA SER A 211 78.53 19.63 -29.41
C SER A 211 77.59 19.75 -30.60
N ARG A 212 78.23 19.92 -31.76
CA ARG A 212 77.75 19.88 -33.14
C ARG A 212 76.34 19.34 -33.36
N VAL A 213 75.53 20.21 -33.96
CA VAL A 213 74.32 19.92 -34.72
C VAL A 213 74.61 18.80 -35.75
N LEU A 214 74.17 17.59 -35.43
CA LEU A 214 73.76 16.60 -36.42
C LEU A 214 72.30 16.25 -36.07
N ALA A 215 71.45 16.32 -37.08
CA ALA A 215 70.00 16.25 -36.96
C ALA A 215 69.52 15.04 -36.12
N PRO A 216 68.39 15.17 -35.39
CA PRO A 216 67.85 14.08 -34.58
C PRO A 216 67.53 12.85 -35.46
N ILE A 217 68.34 11.79 -35.31
CA ILE A 217 68.02 10.48 -35.87
C ILE A 217 66.77 9.99 -35.14
N ARG A 218 65.62 10.09 -35.80
CA ARG A 218 64.33 9.62 -35.31
C ARG A 218 64.38 8.11 -35.11
N SER A 219 64.78 7.66 -33.92
CA SER A 219 64.70 6.24 -33.55
C SER A 219 63.22 5.83 -33.47
N ARG A 220 62.77 5.05 -34.46
CA ARG A 220 61.38 4.55 -34.56
C ARG A 220 60.99 3.57 -33.44
N LYS A 221 61.93 3.17 -32.56
CA LYS A 221 61.70 2.15 -31.51
C LYS A 221 60.85 2.62 -30.32
N ARG A 222 60.62 3.93 -30.14
CA ARG A 222 59.79 4.44 -29.02
C ARG A 222 58.27 4.34 -29.24
N LYS A 223 57.79 4.09 -30.47
CA LYS A 223 56.33 4.03 -30.76
C LYS A 223 55.67 2.71 -30.36
N ALA A 224 56.41 1.60 -30.31
CA ALA A 224 55.83 0.29 -30.00
C ALA A 224 55.42 0.12 -28.52
N ASN A 225 56.10 0.81 -27.60
CA ASN A 225 55.81 0.70 -26.16
C ASN A 225 54.52 1.44 -25.78
N THR A 226 54.27 2.61 -26.37
CA THR A 226 53.04 3.39 -26.14
C THR A 226 51.80 2.67 -26.67
N GLN A 227 51.92 1.92 -27.77
CA GLN A 227 50.80 1.11 -28.30
C GLN A 227 50.45 -0.07 -27.39
N ARG A 228 51.44 -0.75 -26.80
CA ARG A 228 51.18 -1.83 -25.83
C ARG A 228 50.52 -1.35 -24.55
N GLN A 229 50.90 -0.16 -24.05
CA GLN A 229 50.26 0.45 -22.89
C GLN A 229 48.79 0.81 -23.16
N GLY A 230 48.48 1.29 -24.37
CA GLY A 230 47.09 1.56 -24.78
C GLY A 230 46.21 0.32 -24.83
N LEU A 231 46.73 -0.80 -25.35
CA LEU A 231 46.00 -2.07 -25.38
C LEU A 231 45.76 -2.65 -23.98
N ALA A 232 46.78 -2.65 -23.12
CA ALA A 232 46.64 -3.11 -21.74
C ALA A 232 45.61 -2.27 -20.95
N TYR A 233 45.54 -0.96 -21.22
CA TYR A 233 44.51 -0.10 -20.64
C TYR A 233 43.09 -0.49 -21.11
N LEU A 234 42.91 -0.76 -22.40
CA LEU A 234 41.61 -1.17 -22.94
C LEU A 234 41.17 -2.52 -22.37
N GLU A 235 42.08 -3.50 -22.28
CA GLU A 235 41.80 -4.80 -21.66
C GLU A 235 41.42 -4.65 -20.18
N ALA A 236 42.15 -3.82 -19.42
CA ALA A 236 41.82 -3.55 -18.03
C ALA A 236 40.49 -2.81 -17.87
N TYR A 237 40.17 -1.89 -18.80
CA TYR A 237 38.89 -1.19 -18.83
C TYR A 237 37.73 -2.15 -19.09
N ASP A 238 37.85 -3.02 -20.09
CA ASP A 238 36.83 -4.03 -20.41
C ASP A 238 36.65 -5.04 -19.28
N ALA A 239 37.74 -5.47 -18.64
CA ALA A 239 37.68 -6.33 -17.45
C ALA A 239 36.96 -5.64 -16.28
N ASN A 240 37.24 -4.36 -16.02
CA ASN A 240 36.56 -3.59 -14.99
C ASN A 240 35.07 -3.37 -15.30
N GLN A 241 34.73 -3.12 -16.57
CA GLN A 241 33.35 -3.01 -17.02
C GLN A 241 32.61 -4.34 -16.84
N GLY A 242 33.23 -5.47 -17.19
CA GLY A 242 32.69 -6.81 -16.96
C GLY A 242 32.50 -7.11 -15.48
N ALA A 243 33.48 -6.77 -14.63
CA ALA A 243 33.38 -6.94 -13.18
C ALA A 243 32.28 -6.07 -12.55
N THR A 244 32.10 -4.84 -13.04
CA THR A 244 31.02 -3.94 -12.58
C THR A 244 29.65 -4.50 -12.94
N LYS A 245 29.46 -4.91 -14.20
CA LYS A 245 28.21 -5.55 -14.65
C LYS A 245 27.90 -6.82 -13.88
N LYS A 246 28.92 -7.65 -13.61
CA LYS A 246 28.75 -8.87 -12.81
C LYS A 246 28.26 -8.56 -11.39
N LYS A 247 28.86 -7.56 -10.73
CA LYS A 247 28.42 -7.11 -9.41
C LYS A 247 26.99 -6.54 -9.44
N GLU A 248 26.63 -5.80 -10.49
CA GLU A 248 25.27 -5.31 -10.67
C GLU A 248 24.26 -6.46 -10.81
N MET A 249 24.57 -7.49 -11.60
CA MET A 249 23.71 -8.67 -11.72
C MET A 249 23.60 -9.43 -10.39
N GLU A 250 24.71 -9.64 -9.66
CA GLU A 250 24.68 -10.30 -8.35
C GLU A 250 23.86 -9.52 -7.31
N LEU A 251 23.86 -8.18 -7.37
CA LEU A 251 23.03 -7.35 -6.49
C LEU A 251 21.55 -7.46 -6.86
N GLU A 252 21.23 -7.50 -8.15
CA GLU A 252 19.85 -7.68 -8.62
C GLU A 252 19.32 -9.09 -8.27
N GLU A 253 20.13 -10.14 -8.42
CA GLU A 253 19.79 -11.49 -7.98
C GLU A 253 19.51 -11.54 -6.47
N LYS A 254 20.36 -10.91 -5.64
CA LYS A 254 20.12 -10.82 -4.19
C LYS A 254 18.83 -10.06 -3.87
N ARG A 255 18.53 -9.00 -4.63
CA ARG A 255 17.30 -8.23 -4.48
C ARG A 255 16.07 -9.10 -4.79
N LEU A 256 16.10 -9.86 -5.87
CA LEU A 256 15.03 -10.79 -6.25
C LEU A 256 14.82 -11.86 -5.17
N VAL A 257 15.89 -12.47 -4.64
CA VAL A 257 15.79 -13.46 -3.55
C VAL A 257 15.16 -12.87 -2.28
N LEU A 258 15.49 -11.63 -1.94
CA LEU A 258 14.86 -10.95 -0.80
C LEU A 258 13.39 -10.65 -1.04
N GLU A 259 13.02 -10.29 -2.27
CA GLU A 259 11.64 -10.05 -2.66
C GLU A 259 10.81 -11.33 -2.64
N GLU A 260 11.33 -12.43 -3.20
CA GLU A 260 10.72 -13.76 -3.12
C GLU A 260 10.54 -14.21 -1.66
N ARG A 261 11.55 -14.01 -0.81
CA ARG A 261 11.44 -14.32 0.63
C ARG A 261 10.38 -13.46 1.33
N LYS A 262 10.25 -12.20 0.94
CA LYS A 262 9.23 -11.30 1.50
C LYS A 262 7.83 -11.76 1.11
N LEU A 263 7.62 -12.10 -0.17
CA LEU A 263 6.37 -12.64 -0.66
C LEU A 263 6.00 -13.95 0.04
N ALA A 264 6.95 -14.87 0.20
CA ALA A 264 6.71 -16.12 0.92
C ALA A 264 6.29 -15.92 2.39
N ILE A 265 6.81 -14.88 3.05
CA ILE A 265 6.39 -14.51 4.41
C ILE A 265 4.97 -13.93 4.40
N GLU A 266 4.63 -13.09 3.43
CA GLU A 266 3.29 -12.51 3.28
C GLU A 266 2.24 -13.60 2.99
N GLU A 267 2.52 -14.52 2.07
CA GLU A 267 1.67 -15.69 1.80
C GLU A 267 1.44 -16.54 3.06
N ARG A 268 2.50 -16.79 3.84
CA ARG A 268 2.37 -17.54 5.11
C ARG A 268 1.53 -16.79 6.15
N LYS A 269 1.62 -15.46 6.20
CA LYS A 269 0.78 -14.64 7.09
C LYS A 269 -0.69 -14.72 6.70
N ILE A 270 -0.99 -14.62 5.41
CA ILE A 270 -2.35 -14.77 4.89
C ILE A 270 -2.90 -16.16 5.23
N ALA A 271 -2.14 -17.22 4.97
CA ALA A 271 -2.55 -18.60 5.29
C ALA A 271 -2.82 -18.81 6.79
N LEU A 272 -2.05 -18.17 7.68
CA LEU A 272 -2.30 -18.22 9.12
C LEU A 272 -3.58 -17.49 9.52
N LEU A 273 -3.84 -16.31 8.92
CA LEU A 273 -5.08 -15.55 9.17
C LEU A 273 -6.31 -16.33 8.68
N GLU A 274 -6.26 -16.92 7.48
CA GLU A 274 -7.33 -17.76 6.95
C GLU A 274 -7.62 -18.95 7.86
N LYS A 275 -6.57 -19.60 8.38
CA LYS A 275 -6.72 -20.69 9.34
C LYS A 275 -7.37 -20.24 10.64
N GLN A 276 -6.98 -19.08 11.18
CA GLN A 276 -7.58 -18.51 12.39
C GLN A 276 -9.08 -18.20 12.18
N MET A 277 -9.42 -17.55 11.06
CA MET A 277 -10.80 -17.28 10.68
C MET A 277 -11.61 -18.57 10.55
N SER A 278 -11.06 -19.58 9.87
CA SER A 278 -11.72 -20.88 9.73
C SER A 278 -11.96 -21.56 11.08
N THR A 279 -11.00 -21.51 12.01
CA THR A 279 -11.22 -22.05 13.37
C THR A 279 -12.26 -21.28 14.16
N ALA A 280 -12.32 -19.95 14.01
CA ALA A 280 -13.33 -19.11 14.64
C ALA A 280 -14.72 -19.41 14.08
N ASP A 281 -14.85 -19.52 12.75
CA ASP A 281 -16.10 -19.87 12.07
C ASP A 281 -16.60 -21.27 12.45
N ASN A 282 -15.70 -22.24 12.57
CA ASN A 282 -16.05 -23.58 13.03
C ASN A 282 -16.51 -23.57 14.50
N HIS A 283 -15.86 -22.76 15.33
CA HIS A 283 -16.24 -22.61 16.73
C HIS A 283 -17.63 -21.96 16.87
N THR A 284 -17.90 -20.88 16.13
CA THR A 284 -19.22 -20.23 16.14
C THR A 284 -20.31 -21.15 15.61
N ARG A 285 -20.06 -21.88 14.52
CA ARG A 285 -20.99 -22.91 14.02
C ARG A 285 -21.29 -23.98 15.05
N MET A 286 -20.27 -24.48 15.75
CA MET A 286 -20.45 -25.47 16.83
C MET A 286 -21.30 -24.90 17.98
N LEU A 287 -21.10 -23.64 18.38
CA LEU A 287 -21.91 -23.01 19.42
C LEU A 287 -23.38 -22.86 19.01
N ILE A 288 -23.63 -22.48 17.76
CA ILE A 288 -24.99 -22.39 17.20
C ILE A 288 -25.65 -23.78 17.22
N GLU A 289 -24.93 -24.81 16.76
CA GLU A 289 -25.45 -26.19 16.76
C GLU A 289 -25.79 -26.69 18.17
N LEU A 290 -24.98 -26.36 19.18
CA LEU A 290 -25.26 -26.69 20.57
C LEU A 290 -26.49 -25.93 21.10
N ALA A 291 -26.65 -24.66 20.73
CA ALA A 291 -27.81 -23.87 21.11
C ALA A 291 -29.09 -24.42 20.47
N ASP A 292 -29.04 -24.80 19.19
CA ASP A 292 -30.17 -25.40 18.48
C ASP A 292 -30.58 -26.73 19.12
N LYS A 293 -29.62 -27.62 19.42
CA LYS A 293 -29.89 -28.89 20.11
C LYS A 293 -30.54 -28.70 21.48
N LYS A 294 -30.11 -27.67 22.22
CA LYS A 294 -30.70 -27.33 23.52
C LYS A 294 -32.13 -26.82 23.34
N LEU A 295 -32.37 -25.96 22.36
CA LEU A 295 -33.69 -25.43 22.05
C LEU A 295 -34.66 -26.54 21.62
N THR A 296 -34.23 -27.47 20.76
CA THR A 296 -35.06 -28.61 20.35
C THR A 296 -35.42 -29.50 21.53
N ALA A 297 -34.46 -29.80 22.41
CA ALA A 297 -34.74 -30.59 23.61
C ALA A 297 -35.73 -29.89 24.56
N GLU A 298 -35.64 -28.56 24.68
CA GLU A 298 -36.59 -27.79 25.48
C GLU A 298 -38.00 -27.77 24.86
N ILE A 299 -38.11 -27.64 23.54
CA ILE A 299 -39.39 -27.73 22.82
C ILE A 299 -40.02 -29.11 23.05
N ASP A 300 -39.25 -30.20 22.92
CA ASP A 300 -39.73 -31.56 23.16
C ASP A 300 -40.23 -31.76 24.60
N GLN A 301 -39.52 -31.21 25.59
CA GLN A 301 -39.96 -31.23 26.99
C GLN A 301 -41.28 -30.48 27.19
N ARG A 302 -41.42 -29.28 26.59
CA ARG A 302 -42.66 -28.50 26.66
C ARG A 302 -43.82 -29.22 25.98
N GLN A 303 -43.57 -29.89 24.86
CA GLN A 303 -44.59 -30.67 24.15
C GLN A 303 -45.07 -31.85 25.00
N GLN A 304 -44.16 -32.58 25.64
CA GLN A 304 -44.52 -33.67 26.57
C GLN A 304 -45.39 -33.17 27.74
N LEU A 305 -45.06 -32.01 28.31
CA LEU A 305 -45.87 -31.38 29.36
C LEU A 305 -47.25 -30.97 28.85
N ALA A 306 -47.33 -30.38 27.66
CA ALA A 306 -48.60 -30.01 27.03
C ALA A 306 -49.50 -31.24 26.81
N ASP A 307 -48.94 -32.35 26.33
CA ASP A 307 -49.67 -33.61 26.14
C ASP A 307 -50.20 -34.17 27.47
N VAL A 308 -49.45 -34.03 28.57
CA VAL A 308 -49.90 -34.44 29.91
C VAL A 308 -51.05 -33.56 30.39
N ILE A 309 -50.95 -32.24 30.24
CA ILE A 309 -52.02 -31.30 30.61
C ILE A 309 -53.28 -31.61 29.80
N GLN A 310 -53.15 -31.82 28.49
CA GLN A 310 -54.29 -32.13 27.63
C GLN A 310 -54.99 -33.44 28.06
N LYS A 311 -54.24 -34.48 28.42
CA LYS A 311 -54.82 -35.72 28.97
C LYS A 311 -55.55 -35.49 30.29
N GLN A 312 -55.02 -34.62 31.17
CA GLN A 312 -55.70 -34.27 32.42
C GLN A 312 -57.01 -33.51 32.15
N ASP A 313 -57.00 -32.56 31.23
CA ASP A 313 -58.19 -31.80 30.83
C ASP A 313 -59.29 -32.72 30.25
N ASP A 314 -58.91 -33.71 29.44
CA ASP A 314 -59.85 -34.67 28.87
C ASP A 314 -60.49 -35.55 29.96
N VAL A 315 -59.72 -35.97 30.96
CA VAL A 315 -60.25 -36.70 32.13
C VAL A 315 -61.21 -35.84 32.93
N ILE A 316 -60.85 -34.57 33.21
CA ILE A 316 -61.72 -33.63 33.92
C ILE A 316 -63.03 -33.42 33.15
N LYS A 317 -62.97 -33.16 31.84
CA LYS A 317 -64.15 -33.03 30.97
C LYS A 317 -65.03 -34.27 31.01
N TYR A 318 -64.43 -35.46 30.98
CA TYR A 318 -65.17 -36.72 31.09
C TYR A 318 -65.96 -36.81 32.41
N PHE A 319 -65.34 -36.48 33.55
CA PHE A 319 -66.01 -36.50 34.85
C PHE A 319 -67.10 -35.42 34.97
N LEU A 320 -66.86 -34.22 34.45
CA LEU A 320 -67.86 -33.14 34.45
C LEU A 320 -69.09 -33.52 33.62
N ASN A 321 -68.90 -34.10 32.43
CA ASN A 321 -70.00 -34.51 31.56
C ASN A 321 -70.83 -35.66 32.16
N LYS A 322 -70.22 -36.53 32.96
CA LYS A 322 -70.91 -37.68 33.59
C LYS A 322 -71.76 -37.30 34.81
N ASN A 323 -71.43 -36.22 35.51
CA ASN A 323 -72.13 -35.79 36.73
C ASN A 323 -73.23 -34.75 36.49
N CYS A 324 -73.39 -34.23 35.27
CA CYS A 324 -74.37 -33.21 34.90
C CYS A 324 -75.57 -33.75 34.09
N GLY A 325 -75.73 -35.08 33.97
CA GLY A 325 -76.87 -35.74 33.34
C GLY A 325 -77.52 -36.73 34.29
#